data_AF-A0A9X3NGW7-F1
#
_entry.id   AF-A0A9X3NGW7-F1
#
_cell.length_a   1.000
_cell.length_b   1.000
_cell.length_c   1.000
_cell.angle_alpha   90.00
_cell.angle_beta   90.00
_cell.angle_gamma   90.00
#
_symmetry.space_group_name_H-M   'P 1'
#
loop_
_entity.id
_entity.type
_entity.pdbx_description
1 polymer ?
#
loop_
_entity_poly.entity_id
_entity_poly.type
_entity_poly.pdbx_seq_one_letter_code
_entity_poly.pdbx_strand_id
1 'polypeptide(L)' 'MDPKEADLDDLVREELGDEPSQEAKDYARELYEKYRLPAPPPEGA' A
#
# COMPACT_ATOMS: atom_id res chain seq x y z
N MET A 1 22.35 11.05 2.16
CA MET A 1 22.12 9.72 1.59
C MET A 1 23.15 8.82 2.22
N ASP A 2 22.75 8.12 3.28
CA ASP A 2 23.61 7.15 3.95
C ASP A 2 23.82 5.97 2.97
N PRO A 3 25.05 5.53 2.69
CA PRO A 3 25.30 4.50 1.68
C PRO A 3 24.65 3.14 1.99
N LYS A 4 24.18 2.92 3.23
CA LYS A 4 23.45 1.72 3.65
C LYS A 4 21.95 1.74 3.37
N GLU A 5 21.35 2.90 3.16
CA GLU A 5 19.90 3.00 2.88
C GLU A 5 19.59 2.61 1.44
N ALA A 6 20.49 2.93 0.50
CA ALA A 6 20.37 2.53 -0.90
C ALA A 6 20.33 1.00 -1.08
N ASP A 7 21.16 0.26 -0.33
CA ASP A 7 21.21 -1.21 -0.40
C ASP A 7 19.92 -1.88 0.08
N LEU A 8 19.23 -1.30 1.06
CA LEU A 8 18.00 -1.87 1.59
C LEU A 8 16.82 -1.65 0.65
N ASP A 9 16.68 -0.45 0.09
CA ASP A 9 15.62 -0.16 -0.87
C ASP A 9 15.78 -0.98 -2.15
N ASP A 10 17.02 -1.18 -2.60
CA ASP A 10 17.33 -2.01 -3.78
C ASP A 10 17.02 -3.50 -3.50
N LEU A 11 17.42 -4.03 -2.34
CA LEU A 11 17.08 -5.39 -1.92
C LEU A 11 15.57 -5.60 -1.80
N VAL A 12 14.85 -4.61 -1.26
CA VAL A 12 13.39 -4.66 -1.12
C VAL A 12 12.70 -4.68 -2.48
N ARG A 13 13.19 -3.92 -3.47
CA ARG A 13 12.68 -3.98 -4.85
C ARG A 13 13.01 -5.30 -5.54
N GLU A 14 14.18 -5.86 -5.29
CA GLU A 14 14.58 -7.14 -5.87
C GLU A 14 13.67 -8.29 -5.36
N GLU A 15 13.30 -8.25 -4.07
CA GLU A 15 12.46 -9.27 -3.42
C GLU A 15 10.95 -9.06 -3.64
N LEU A 16 10.47 -7.82 -3.55
CA LEU A 16 9.03 -7.51 -3.67
C LEU A 16 8.59 -7.19 -5.10
N GLY A 17 9.55 -6.94 -6.00
CA GLY A 17 9.31 -6.49 -7.36
C GLY A 17 9.07 -4.98 -7.46
N ASP A 18 8.82 -4.53 -8.70
CA ASP A 18 8.43 -3.16 -9.02
C ASP A 18 7.06 -2.78 -8.41
N GLU A 19 6.66 -1.52 -8.64
CA GLU A 19 5.35 -1.02 -8.28
C GLU A 19 4.21 -1.97 -8.72
N PRO A 20 3.18 -2.20 -7.88
CA PRO A 20 2.07 -3.08 -8.22
C PRO A 20 1.42 -2.66 -9.54
N SER A 21 1.02 -3.66 -10.34
CA SER A 21 0.35 -3.43 -11.62
C SER A 21 -0.92 -2.59 -11.44
N GLN A 22 -1.34 -1.90 -12.51
CA GLN A 22 -2.58 -1.12 -12.49
C GLN A 22 -3.78 -2.02 -12.12
N GLU A 23 -3.82 -3.25 -12.63
CA GLU A 23 -4.84 -4.25 -12.30
C GLU A 23 -4.84 -4.59 -10.80
N ALA A 24 -3.67 -4.76 -10.18
CA ALA A 24 -3.58 -5.02 -8.74
C ALA A 24 -4.08 -3.82 -7.91
N LYS A 25 -3.79 -2.60 -8.36
CA LYS A 25 -4.28 -1.37 -7.72
C LYS A 25 -5.80 -1.24 -7.85
N ASP A 26 -6.35 -1.58 -9.00
CA ASP A 26 -7.79 -1.54 -9.25
C ASP A 26 -8.52 -2.60 -8.41
N TYR A 27 -7.97 -3.82 -8.33
CA TYR A 27 -8.51 -4.87 -7.47
C TYR A 27 -8.46 -4.51 -5.98
N ALA A 28 -7.36 -3.91 -5.52
CA ALA A 28 -7.25 -3.42 -4.14
C ALA A 28 -8.32 -2.35 -3.83
N ARG A 29 -8.62 -1.47 -4.80
CA ARG A 29 -9.70 -0.48 -4.68
C ARG A 29 -11.07 -1.14 -4.58
N GLU A 30 -11.37 -2.10 -5.44
CA GLU A 30 -12.64 -2.84 -5.39
C GLU A 30 -12.84 -3.54 -4.04
N LEU A 31 -11.79 -4.19 -3.51
CA LEU A 31 -11.83 -4.82 -2.19
C LEU A 31 -12.08 -3.80 -1.08
N TYR A 32 -11.37 -2.67 -1.12
CA TYR A 32 -11.58 -1.61 -0.14
C TYR A 32 -13.02 -1.10 -0.18
N GLU A 33 -13.58 -0.81 -1.34
CA GLU A 33 -14.95 -0.33 -1.47
C GLU A 33 -15.98 -1.36 -0.98
N LYS A 34 -15.74 -2.65 -1.26
CA LYS A 34 -16.62 -3.75 -0.86
C LYS A 34 -16.61 -4.00 0.65
N TYR A 35 -15.46 -3.85 1.29
CA TYR A 35 -15.27 -4.25 2.70
C TYR A 35 -14.96 -3.08 3.63
N ARG A 36 -14.97 -1.83 3.15
CA ARG A 36 -14.74 -0.67 4.00
C ARG A 36 -15.76 -0.66 5.13
N LEU A 37 -15.25 -0.49 6.34
CA LEU A 37 -16.11 -0.29 7.49
C LEU A 37 -16.81 1.07 7.35
N PRO A 38 -18.07 1.20 7.79
CA PRO A 38 -18.69 2.50 7.91
C PRO A 38 -17.81 3.40 8.78
N ALA A 39 -17.72 4.68 8.41
CA ALA A 39 -16.96 5.64 9.20
C ALA A 39 -17.45 5.61 10.65
N PRO A 40 -16.55 5.67 11.65
CA PRO A 40 -16.97 5.78 13.04
C PRO A 40 -17.87 7.01 13.19
N PRO A 41 -18.90 6.96 14.06
CA PRO A 41 -19.69 8.14 14.35
C PRO A 41 -18.76 9.28 14.80
N PRO A 42 -19.10 10.54 14.50
CA PRO A 42 -18.32 11.67 15.00
C PRO A 42 -18.20 11.53 16.52
N GLU A 43 -16.98 11.53 17.05
CA GLU A 43 -16.76 11.53 18.50
C GLU A 43 -17.44 12.76 19.11
N GLY A 44 -18.51 12.54 19.88
CA GLY A 44 -19.13 13.57 20.71
C GLY A 44 -20.50 14.10 20.27
N ALA A 45 -21.45 13.22 19.92
CA ALA A 45 -22.88 13.56 19.91
C ALA A 45 -23.52 13.36 21.28
#